data_AF-A0A5N9I273-F1
#
_entry.id   AF-A0A5N9I273-F1
#
_cell.length_a   1.000
_cell.length_b   1.000
_cell.length_c   1.000
_cell.angle_alpha   90.00
_cell.angle_beta   90.00
_cell.angle_gamma   90.00
#
_symmetry.space_group_name_H-M   'P 1'
#
loop_
_entity.id
_entity.type
_entity.pdbx_description
1 polymer ?
#
loop_
_entity_poly.entity_id
_entity_poly.type
_entity_poly.pdbx_seq_one_letter_code
_entity_poly.pdbx_strand_id
1 'polypeptide(L)' 'MAKRNNPTASPPPTLGEGCLARYDPQALSEDDGTDFPDAAQLWRQLNPPDAASAPATDAPAGRQTPARPPADKSSK' A
#
# COMPACT_ATOMS: atom_id res chain seq x y z
N MET A 1 10.99 28.46 20.79
CA MET A 1 10.09 27.64 19.93
C MET A 1 10.95 27.06 18.83
N ALA A 2 11.06 25.74 18.71
CA ALA A 2 11.90 25.11 17.68
C ALA A 2 11.32 25.35 16.28
N LYS A 3 12.17 25.74 15.32
CA LYS A 3 11.77 25.98 13.93
C LYS A 3 11.32 24.65 13.31
N ARG A 4 10.11 24.61 12.75
CA ARG A 4 9.57 23.43 12.07
C ARG A 4 10.37 23.22 10.78
N ASN A 5 10.85 22.00 10.55
CA ASN A 5 11.63 21.69 9.36
C ASN A 5 10.70 21.78 8.13
N ASN A 6 11.14 22.46 7.07
CA ASN A 6 10.39 22.48 5.81
C ASN A 6 10.82 21.26 5.00
N PRO A 7 9.94 20.28 4.76
CA PRO A 7 10.28 19.17 3.89
C PRO A 7 10.54 19.70 2.48
N THR A 8 11.61 19.21 1.85
CA THR A 8 11.98 19.55 0.47
C THR A 8 11.19 18.74 -0.56
N ALA A 9 10.57 17.64 -0.15
CA ALA A 9 9.73 16.82 -1.02
C ALA A 9 8.29 17.36 -1.06
N SER A 10 7.69 17.35 -2.25
CA SER A 10 6.28 17.64 -2.47
C SER A 10 5.55 16.34 -2.77
N PRO A 11 4.35 16.09 -2.21
CA PRO A 11 3.63 14.85 -2.47
C PRO A 11 3.08 14.80 -3.90
N PRO A 12 2.83 13.58 -4.44
CA PRO A 12 2.13 13.40 -5.71
C PRO A 12 0.71 14.00 -5.70
N PRO A 13 0.14 14.31 -6.87
CA PRO A 13 -1.24 14.75 -7.01
C PRO A 13 -2.24 13.75 -6.42
N THR A 14 -3.39 14.26 -5.95
CA THR A 14 -4.51 13.44 -5.46
C THR A 14 -5.78 13.63 -6.29
N LEU A 15 -6.61 12.59 -6.34
CA LEU A 15 -7.94 12.56 -6.94
C LEU A 15 -9.01 12.43 -5.85
N GLY A 16 -10.15 13.10 -6.02
CA GLY A 16 -11.22 13.14 -5.01
C GLY A 16 -10.98 14.20 -3.93
N GLU A 17 -11.88 14.30 -2.95
CA GLU A 17 -11.89 15.37 -1.95
C GLU A 17 -12.18 14.86 -0.54
N GLY A 18 -11.75 15.64 0.46
CA GLY A 18 -11.91 15.33 1.88
C GLY A 18 -11.36 13.94 2.24
N CYS A 19 -12.17 13.13 2.91
CA CYS A 19 -11.81 11.79 3.36
C CYS A 19 -11.67 10.75 2.22
N LEU A 20 -12.07 11.10 0.99
CA LEU A 20 -11.98 10.21 -0.17
C LEU A 20 -10.80 10.52 -1.11
N ALA A 21 -9.96 11.49 -0.73
CA ALA A 21 -8.76 11.83 -1.50
C ALA A 21 -7.78 10.65 -1.54
N ARG A 22 -7.26 10.35 -2.73
CA ARG A 22 -6.26 9.28 -3.00
C ARG A 22 -5.21 9.77 -3.98
N TYR A 23 -3.97 9.30 -3.89
CA TYR A 23 -2.94 9.64 -4.89
C TYR A 23 -3.36 9.20 -6.30
N ASP A 24 -3.02 10.01 -7.31
CA ASP A 24 -3.23 9.68 -8.71
C ASP A 24 -2.21 8.61 -9.16
N PRO A 25 -2.64 7.37 -9.44
CA PRO A 25 -1.72 6.31 -9.84
C PRO A 25 -1.05 6.57 -11.20
N GLN A 26 -1.61 7.44 -12.04
CA GLN A 26 -0.95 7.85 -13.29
C GLN A 26 0.15 8.89 -13.09
N ALA A 27 0.17 9.54 -11.92
CA ALA A 27 1.19 10.51 -11.55
C ALA A 27 2.29 9.92 -10.65
N LEU A 28 2.14 8.66 -10.21
CA LEU A 28 3.14 7.97 -9.41
C LEU A 28 4.27 7.41 -10.29
N SER A 29 5.49 7.54 -9.80
CA SER A 29 6.72 7.08 -10.42
C SER A 29 7.62 6.37 -9.40
N GLU A 30 8.74 5.79 -9.86
CA GLU A 30 9.72 5.15 -8.97
C GLU A 30 10.37 6.15 -7.99
N ASP A 31 10.49 7.42 -8.38
CA ASP A 31 11.04 8.50 -7.55
C ASP A 31 10.11 8.89 -6.38
N ASP A 32 8.82 8.59 -6.47
CA ASP A 32 7.86 8.79 -5.37
C ASP A 32 7.95 7.68 -4.33
N GLY A 33 8.64 6.59 -4.65
CA GLY A 33 8.97 5.49 -3.76
C GLY A 33 10.28 5.73 -2.99
N THR A 34 10.62 4.78 -2.13
CA THR A 34 11.94 4.75 -1.52
C THR A 34 12.34 3.29 -1.28
N ASP A 35 13.60 2.99 -1.60
CA ASP A 35 14.13 1.65 -1.41
C ASP A 35 14.38 1.38 0.07
N PHE A 36 13.88 0.25 0.56
CA PHE A 36 14.16 -0.25 1.89
C PHE A 36 14.89 -1.59 1.81
N PRO A 37 16.16 -1.63 1.40
CA PRO A 37 16.88 -2.88 1.14
C PRO A 37 16.93 -3.80 2.38
N ASP A 38 16.98 -3.21 3.58
CA ASP A 38 17.08 -3.95 4.83
C ASP A 38 15.73 -4.18 5.54
N ALA A 39 14.60 -3.72 4.98
CA ALA A 39 13.29 -3.86 5.62
C ALA A 39 12.94 -5.33 5.90
N ALA A 40 13.24 -6.22 4.95
CA ALA A 40 13.01 -7.65 5.13
C ALA A 40 13.85 -8.23 6.29
N GLN A 41 15.10 -7.75 6.46
CA GLN A 41 15.96 -8.18 7.57
C GLN A 41 15.43 -7.69 8.91
N LEU A 42 15.07 -6.40 9.01
CA LEU A 42 14.50 -5.81 10.21
C LEU A 42 13.21 -6.54 10.61
N TRP A 43 12.33 -6.81 9.64
CA TRP A 43 11.09 -7.53 9.90
C TRP A 43 11.32 -8.91 10.54
N ARG A 44 12.30 -9.69 10.04
CA ARG A 44 12.66 -10.99 10.64
C ARG A 44 13.19 -10.88 12.07
N GLN A 45 13.90 -9.81 12.41
CA GLN A 45 14.40 -9.58 13.76
C GLN A 45 13.25 -9.26 14.73
N LEU A 46 12.28 -8.47 14.27
CA LEU A 46 11.11 -8.08 15.06
C LEU A 46 10.04 -9.16 15.15
N ASN A 47 10.03 -10.09 14.18
CA ASN A 47 9.06 -11.19 14.09
C ASN A 47 9.81 -12.52 14.11
N PRO A 48 10.22 -13.02 15.29
CA PRO A 48 10.79 -14.34 15.43
C PRO A 48 9.87 -15.38 14.80
N PRO A 49 10.42 -16.41 14.13
CA PRO A 49 9.62 -17.34 13.34
C PRO A 49 8.63 -18.11 14.21
N ASP A 50 7.35 -17.87 13.97
CA ASP A 50 6.21 -18.73 14.26
C ASP A 50 5.52 -19.07 12.91
N ALA A 51 4.59 -20.03 12.90
CA ALA A 51 3.86 -20.46 11.70
C ALA A 51 3.21 -19.31 10.91
N ALA A 52 2.88 -18.19 11.57
CA ALA A 52 2.33 -16.98 10.95
C ALA A 52 3.35 -16.07 10.24
N SER A 53 4.67 -16.28 10.45
CA SER A 53 5.75 -15.46 9.88
C SER A 53 6.41 -16.09 8.64
N ALA A 54 5.83 -17.17 8.10
CA ALA A 54 6.32 -17.75 6.85
C ALA A 54 6.21 -16.72 5.70
N PRO A 55 7.25 -16.57 4.86
CA PRO A 55 7.17 -15.69 3.69
C PRO A 55 6.02 -16.17 2.80
N ALA A 56 5.23 -15.22 2.30
CA ALA A 56 4.20 -15.48 1.31
C ALA A 56 4.84 -15.72 -0.07
N THR A 57 5.61 -16.81 -0.18
CA THR A 57 6.29 -17.23 -1.41
C THR A 57 5.30 -17.55 -2.55
N ASP A 58 4.03 -17.74 -2.20
CA ASP A 58 2.92 -18.01 -3.12
C ASP A 58 1.86 -16.89 -3.12
N ALA A 59 2.22 -15.64 -2.78
CA ALA A 59 1.33 -14.53 -3.05
C ALA A 59 1.43 -14.18 -4.54
N PRO A 60 0.47 -14.57 -5.40
CA PRO A 60 0.50 -14.12 -6.78
C PRO A 60 0.39 -12.60 -6.78
N ALA A 61 1.35 -11.94 -7.43
CA ALA A 61 1.41 -10.48 -7.61
C ALA A 61 0.28 -9.93 -8.52
N GLY A 62 -0.88 -10.60 -8.57
CA GLY A 62 -1.96 -10.35 -9.51
C GLY A 62 -3.29 -11.00 -9.15
N ARG A 63 -3.59 -11.25 -7.86
CA ARG A 63 -4.96 -11.62 -7.48
C ARG A 63 -5.84 -10.36 -7.59
N GLN A 64 -6.44 -10.15 -8.77
CA GLN A 64 -7.63 -9.33 -8.90
C GLN A 64 -8.61 -9.74 -7.79
N THR A 65 -9.09 -8.75 -7.02
CA THR A 65 -10.20 -8.98 -6.11
C THR A 65 -11.34 -9.56 -6.93
N PRO A 66 -11.81 -10.79 -6.64
CA PRO A 66 -12.90 -11.36 -7.41
C PRO A 66 -14.09 -10.40 -7.32
N ALA A 67 -14.65 -10.06 -8.48
CA ALA A 67 -15.84 -9.22 -8.55
C ALA A 67 -16.91 -9.87 -7.67
N ARG A 68 -17.53 -9.06 -6.79
CA ARG A 68 -18.68 -9.50 -6.01
C ARG A 68 -19.70 -10.08 -7.00
N PRO A 69 -20.19 -11.32 -6.80
CA PRO A 69 -21.21 -11.88 -7.67
C PRO A 69 -22.39 -10.89 -7.76
N PRO A 70 -22.99 -10.71 -8.95
CA PRO A 70 -24.17 -9.87 -9.04
C PRO A 70 -25.20 -10.38 -8.03
N ALA A 71 -25.76 -9.47 -7.24
CA ALA A 71 -26.89 -9.80 -6.38
C ALA A 71 -27.99 -10.30 -7.31
N ASP A 72 -28.21 -11.61 -7.29
CA ASP A 72 -29.35 -12.22 -7.97
C ASP A 72 -30.58 -11.48 -7.46
N LYS A 73 -31.23 -10.73 -8.36
CA LYS A 73 -32.52 -10.15 -8.06
C LYS A 73 -33.47 -11.34 -7.97
N SER A 74 -33.54 -11.94 -6.79
CA SER A 74 -34.56 -12.91 -6.45
C SER A 74 -35.90 -12.17 -6.55
N SER A 75 -36.50 -12.30 -7.72
CA SER A 75 -37.81 -11.81 -8.05
C SER A 75 -38.76 -12.97 -7.83
N LYS A 76 -39.49 -12.96 -6.70
CA LYS A 76 -40.91 -13.32 -6.66
C LYS A 76 -41.58 -12.77 -5.42
#